data_AF-A0A7K8SGB8-F1
#
_entry.id   AF-A0A7K8SGB8-F1
#
_cell.length_a   1.000
_cell.length_b   1.000
_cell.length_c   1.000
_cell.angle_alpha   90.00
_cell.angle_beta   90.00
_cell.angle_gamma   90.00
#
_symmetry.space_group_name_H-M   'P 1'
#
loop_
_entity.id
_entity.type
_entity.pdbx_description
1 polymer ?
#
loop_
_entity_poly.entity_id
_entity_poly.type
_entity_poly.pdbx_seq_one_letter_code
_entity_poly.pdbx_strand_id
1 'polypeptide(L)'
;VRTRHVALVPDGARAAPGLLRRMRDVLEATSDATVKVVAAAVGQRRPRCLTLEVDVKAWTARYGHADRQSDQKGDQQSDQHGDEHGDQHGDQQSDEHGDQHGDQHGDQHGDRCGALDGAPAVLLLRTRDLFALPFPLARPVVTSLSLQAAVRGWRLLLLPAAFPSAPRPPPSPHALWRAQSTLDAQRRALLERFGVKLEVLPDGSRRWHGCAKDTPRCFGTVRRQTPEYLLAGRWTPPCCLRALRATARHVLAQLEASGIRHWLEGGSLLGAVRLGDLIPWDYDVDVGLYRDDVPKCRWLAQVVASGGPVEDPQGFLWEKAAEGEFFRVHFSRANRLHVDLWPFYVRPGSAVMTKDTWLGHRQDVEFPESFLVPLGTVPFAGGVAKAPNDPRAFLELKFGPGAIENPEYPNPGVRRLAQDV
;
A
#
# COMPACT_ATOMS: atom_id res chain seq x y z
N VAL A 1 -31.41 13.84 -13.51
CA VAL A 1 -30.75 15.04 -14.08
C VAL A 1 -30.98 15.06 -15.59
N ARG A 2 -31.47 16.16 -16.17
CA ARG A 2 -31.74 16.27 -17.63
C ARG A 2 -30.72 17.13 -18.40
N THR A 3 -29.78 17.77 -17.70
CA THR A 3 -28.72 18.60 -18.29
C THR A 3 -27.50 17.74 -18.69
N ARG A 4 -26.67 18.26 -19.61
CA ARG A 4 -25.41 17.61 -20.02
C ARG A 4 -24.33 17.60 -18.93
N HIS A 5 -24.41 18.56 -18.00
CA HIS A 5 -23.46 18.74 -16.90
C HIS A 5 -24.19 18.79 -15.56
N VAL A 6 -23.49 18.38 -14.52
CA VAL A 6 -23.88 18.50 -13.11
C VAL A 6 -22.83 19.33 -12.38
N ALA A 7 -23.29 20.25 -11.55
CA ALA A 7 -22.46 20.91 -10.56
C ALA A 7 -22.81 20.36 -9.17
N LEU A 8 -21.83 19.75 -8.50
CA LEU A 8 -21.91 19.35 -7.10
C LEU A 8 -21.49 20.55 -6.25
N VAL A 9 -22.46 21.13 -5.55
CA VAL A 9 -22.28 22.38 -4.80
C VAL A 9 -22.34 22.08 -3.31
N PRO A 10 -21.27 22.30 -2.52
CA PRO A 10 -21.30 22.09 -1.09
C PRO A 10 -22.18 23.14 -0.41
N ASP A 11 -22.75 22.78 0.74
CA ASP A 11 -23.51 23.72 1.55
C ASP A 11 -22.66 24.93 1.95
N GLY A 12 -23.28 26.10 1.97
CA GLY A 12 -22.62 27.38 2.23
C GLY A 12 -22.02 28.06 1.00
N ALA A 13 -22.01 27.45 -0.19
CA ALA A 13 -21.65 28.15 -1.42
C ALA A 13 -22.77 29.07 -1.92
N ARG A 14 -22.42 30.22 -2.51
CA ARG A 14 -23.34 31.13 -3.21
C ARG A 14 -22.97 31.23 -4.68
N ALA A 15 -23.97 31.46 -5.52
CA ALA A 15 -23.77 31.60 -6.95
C ALA A 15 -22.94 32.86 -7.28
N ALA A 16 -22.05 32.74 -8.27
CA ALA A 16 -21.35 33.84 -8.90
C ALA A 16 -21.76 33.93 -10.38
N PRO A 17 -22.04 35.13 -10.92
CA PRO A 17 -22.40 35.28 -12.34
C PRO A 17 -21.35 34.66 -13.26
N GLY A 18 -21.79 33.87 -14.23
CA GLY A 18 -20.92 33.32 -15.28
C GLY A 18 -19.94 32.21 -14.87
N LEU A 19 -19.68 31.97 -13.57
CA LEU A 19 -18.64 31.03 -13.15
C LEU A 19 -18.92 29.57 -13.54
N LEU A 20 -20.16 29.09 -13.41
CA LEU A 20 -20.53 27.75 -13.89
C LEU A 20 -20.39 27.61 -15.41
N ARG A 21 -20.64 28.70 -16.15
CA ARG A 21 -20.45 28.74 -17.61
C ARG A 21 -18.96 28.62 -17.93
N ARG A 22 -18.11 29.40 -17.27
CA ARG A 22 -16.65 29.30 -17.40
C ARG A 22 -16.14 27.89 -17.08
N MET A 23 -16.60 27.27 -15.98
CA MET A 23 -16.20 25.90 -15.62
C MET A 23 -16.58 24.88 -16.71
N ARG A 24 -17.79 24.99 -17.26
CA ARG A 24 -18.24 24.16 -18.40
C ARG A 24 -17.36 24.39 -19.63
N ASP A 25 -17.12 25.64 -19.99
CA ASP A 25 -16.38 25.98 -21.19
C ASP A 25 -14.93 25.47 -21.10
N VAL A 26 -14.30 25.56 -19.92
CA VAL A 26 -12.99 24.94 -19.67
C VAL A 26 -13.05 23.42 -19.78
N LEU A 27 -14.08 22.77 -19.23
CA LEU A 27 -14.23 21.31 -19.32
C LEU A 27 -14.42 20.82 -20.76
N GLU A 28 -15.07 21.60 -21.62
CA GLU A 28 -15.30 21.23 -23.02
C GLU A 28 -14.14 21.64 -23.94
N ALA A 29 -13.37 22.66 -23.58
CA ALA A 29 -12.21 23.12 -24.34
C ALA A 29 -10.92 22.32 -24.04
N THR A 30 -10.88 21.53 -22.96
CA THR A 30 -9.69 20.73 -22.64
C THR A 30 -9.43 19.66 -23.70
N SER A 31 -8.22 19.66 -24.27
CA SER A 31 -7.74 18.60 -25.17
C SER A 31 -7.35 17.33 -24.42
N ASP A 32 -7.08 17.44 -23.12
CA ASP A 32 -6.74 16.31 -22.26
C ASP A 32 -8.00 15.53 -21.88
N ALA A 33 -8.17 14.35 -22.51
CA ALA A 33 -9.29 13.46 -22.27
C ALA A 33 -9.36 12.93 -20.82
N THR A 34 -8.27 13.00 -20.03
CA THR A 34 -8.24 12.57 -18.63
C THR A 34 -8.91 13.58 -17.70
N VAL A 35 -8.99 14.86 -18.08
CA VAL A 35 -9.68 15.89 -17.28
C VAL A 35 -11.20 15.68 -17.42
N LYS A 36 -11.81 15.14 -16.37
CA LYS A 36 -13.26 14.87 -16.33
C LYS A 36 -14.03 15.76 -15.35
N VAL A 37 -13.31 16.44 -14.48
CA VAL A 37 -13.89 17.27 -13.41
C VAL A 37 -13.19 18.61 -13.39
N VAL A 38 -13.96 19.70 -13.39
CA VAL A 38 -13.45 21.05 -13.14
C VAL A 38 -13.93 21.49 -11.77
N ALA A 39 -13.02 22.02 -10.96
CA ALA A 39 -13.30 22.46 -9.61
C ALA A 39 -13.05 23.96 -9.45
N ALA A 40 -13.82 24.60 -8.58
CA ALA A 40 -13.58 25.96 -8.13
C ALA A 40 -13.79 26.03 -6.61
N ALA A 41 -12.94 26.79 -5.91
CA ALA A 41 -13.00 26.90 -4.46
C ALA A 41 -14.31 27.55 -3.99
N VAL A 42 -14.63 27.44 -2.70
CA VAL A 42 -15.72 28.18 -2.05
C VAL A 42 -15.15 29.02 -0.92
N GLY A 43 -15.39 30.33 -0.96
CA GLY A 43 -14.83 31.30 -0.02
C GLY A 43 -13.34 31.60 -0.26
N GLN A 44 -12.67 32.08 0.78
CA GLN A 44 -11.27 32.54 0.71
C GLN A 44 -10.25 31.39 0.75
N ARG A 45 -10.62 30.27 1.37
CA ARG A 45 -9.72 29.11 1.49
C ARG A 45 -9.79 28.25 0.23
N ARG A 46 -8.63 27.98 -0.36
CA ARG A 46 -8.51 27.03 -1.48
C ARG A 46 -8.30 25.59 -1.00
N PRO A 47 -8.86 24.60 -1.72
CA PRO A 47 -8.52 23.20 -1.47
C PRO A 47 -7.07 22.95 -1.88
N ARG A 48 -6.43 22.01 -1.18
CA ARG A 48 -5.10 21.52 -1.57
C ARG A 48 -5.24 20.63 -2.80
N CYS A 49 -4.49 20.95 -3.84
CA CYS A 49 -4.34 20.11 -5.02
C CYS A 49 -3.29 19.02 -4.72
N LEU A 50 -3.71 17.76 -4.78
CA LEU A 50 -2.85 16.62 -4.47
C LEU A 50 -2.80 15.66 -5.66
N THR A 51 -1.68 14.96 -5.83
CA THR A 51 -1.67 13.71 -6.60
C THR A 51 -2.37 12.62 -5.80
N LEU A 52 -2.98 11.65 -6.50
CA LEU A 52 -3.62 10.50 -5.89
C LEU A 52 -3.42 9.28 -6.79
N GLU A 53 -2.82 8.25 -6.23
CA GLU A 53 -2.72 6.92 -6.81
C GLU A 53 -3.53 5.95 -5.95
N VAL A 54 -4.36 5.11 -6.58
CA VAL A 54 -5.14 4.09 -5.87
C VAL A 54 -4.72 2.72 -6.38
N ASP A 55 -4.03 1.97 -5.53
CA ASP A 55 -3.65 0.59 -5.77
C ASP A 55 -4.71 -0.32 -5.17
N VAL A 56 -5.61 -0.80 -6.04
CA VAL A 56 -6.73 -1.66 -5.65
C VAL A 56 -6.23 -3.01 -5.12
N LYS A 57 -5.15 -3.55 -5.70
CA LYS A 57 -4.57 -4.82 -5.28
C LYS A 57 -3.96 -4.70 -3.88
N ALA A 58 -3.25 -3.61 -3.61
CA ALA A 58 -2.61 -3.34 -2.32
C ALA A 58 -3.50 -2.58 -1.32
N TRP A 59 -4.79 -2.35 -1.62
CA TRP A 59 -5.74 -1.68 -0.72
C TRP A 59 -5.28 -0.28 -0.28
N THR A 60 -4.50 0.42 -1.12
CA THR A 60 -3.74 1.59 -0.71
C THR A 60 -4.08 2.81 -1.55
N ALA A 61 -4.33 3.95 -0.89
CA ALA A 61 -4.42 5.26 -1.52
C ALA A 61 -3.17 6.08 -1.16
N ARG A 62 -2.39 6.52 -2.16
CA ARG A 62 -1.18 7.32 -1.96
C ARG A 62 -1.43 8.74 -2.43
N TYR A 63 -1.31 9.69 -1.52
CA TYR A 63 -1.43 11.12 -1.79
C TYR A 63 -0.03 11.74 -1.85
N GLY A 64 0.20 12.62 -2.81
CA GLY A 64 1.41 13.43 -2.91
C GLY A 64 1.08 14.90 -3.16
N HIS A 65 2.10 15.76 -3.05
CA HIS A 65 1.96 17.14 -3.50
C HIS A 65 1.82 17.14 -5.02
N ALA A 66 0.83 17.88 -5.54
CA ALA A 66 0.80 18.18 -6.96
C ALA A 66 1.89 19.22 -7.20
N ASP A 67 3.00 18.82 -7.80
CA ASP A 67 4.01 19.78 -8.24
C ASP A 67 3.32 20.77 -9.17
N ARG A 68 3.36 22.06 -8.82
CA ARG A 68 3.24 23.11 -9.82
C ARG A 68 4.39 22.83 -10.77
N GLN A 69 4.10 22.53 -12.04
CA GLN A 69 5.14 22.33 -13.05
C GLN A 69 6.18 23.45 -12.93
N SER A 70 7.35 23.13 -12.39
CA SER A 70 8.56 23.83 -12.76
C SER A 70 8.89 23.31 -14.15
N ASP A 71 8.81 24.19 -15.14
CA ASP A 71 9.42 24.03 -16.43
C ASP A 71 10.95 23.93 -16.27
N GLN A 72 11.43 22.80 -15.77
CA GLN A 72 12.83 22.41 -15.78
C GLN A 72 12.96 21.03 -16.43
N LYS A 73 12.68 20.98 -17.72
CA LYS A 73 13.29 20.02 -18.64
C LYS A 73 13.71 20.77 -19.90
N GLY A 74 15.02 20.97 -20.01
CA GLY A 74 15.67 21.60 -21.16
C GLY A 74 16.90 22.34 -20.67
N ASP A 75 17.99 21.60 -20.46
CA ASP A 75 19.39 22.02 -20.69
C ASP A 75 20.35 21.16 -19.88
N GLN A 76 20.31 19.85 -20.14
CA GLN A 76 21.49 18.99 -20.00
C GLN A 76 21.53 18.08 -21.22
N GLN A 77 21.82 18.68 -22.37
CA GLN A 77 22.39 18.00 -23.53
C GLN A 77 22.89 19.07 -24.51
N SER A 78 24.12 19.51 -24.28
CA SER A 78 25.02 19.94 -25.35
C SER A 78 26.36 19.26 -25.12
N ASP A 79 26.41 18.03 -25.62
CA ASP A 79 27.49 17.44 -26.40
C ASP A 79 28.91 17.93 -26.10
N GLN A 80 29.61 17.06 -25.39
CA GLN A 80 31.04 16.84 -25.57
C GLN A 80 31.29 16.41 -27.01
N HIS A 81 31.99 17.23 -27.80
CA HIS A 81 33.10 16.86 -28.69
C HIS A 81 33.39 17.98 -29.71
N GLY A 82 34.64 18.45 -29.74
CA GLY A 82 35.15 19.29 -30.83
C GLY A 82 36.33 20.15 -30.41
N ASP A 83 37.50 19.54 -30.18
CA ASP A 83 38.77 20.26 -30.20
C ASP A 83 39.22 20.50 -31.66
N GLU A 84 39.91 21.62 -31.87
CA GLU A 84 40.87 21.98 -32.95
C GLU A 84 40.49 23.10 -33.95
N HIS A 85 41.10 24.26 -33.66
CA HIS A 85 41.75 25.27 -34.53
C HIS A 85 40.95 26.13 -35.54
N GLY A 86 41.09 27.45 -35.37
CA GLY A 86 40.83 28.47 -36.40
C GLY A 86 40.87 29.90 -35.84
N ASP A 87 41.99 30.60 -36.03
CA ASP A 87 42.27 31.97 -35.62
C ASP A 87 41.50 33.07 -36.40
N GLN A 88 41.41 34.25 -35.75
CA GLN A 88 41.40 35.63 -36.28
C GLN A 88 40.10 36.41 -36.62
N HIS A 89 39.96 37.52 -35.87
CA HIS A 89 39.53 38.90 -36.19
C HIS A 89 38.08 39.26 -36.55
N GLY A 90 37.56 40.28 -35.85
CA GLY A 90 36.44 41.13 -36.30
C GLY A 90 35.77 41.91 -35.18
N ASP A 91 36.27 43.12 -34.88
CA ASP A 91 35.67 44.08 -33.94
C ASP A 91 34.35 44.69 -34.43
N GLN A 92 33.61 45.26 -33.46
CA GLN A 92 32.56 46.30 -33.56
C GLN A 92 31.14 45.87 -33.99
N GLN A 93 30.19 45.94 -33.03
CA GLN A 93 29.24 47.06 -32.96
C GLN A 93 28.44 47.00 -31.65
N SER A 94 28.43 48.14 -30.95
CA SER A 94 27.43 48.51 -29.96
C SER A 94 26.07 48.67 -30.66
N ASP A 95 24.97 48.40 -29.94
CA ASP A 95 24.05 49.47 -29.55
C ASP A 95 22.88 48.93 -28.71
N GLU A 96 22.44 49.84 -27.85
CA GLU A 96 21.40 49.76 -26.83
C GLU A 96 20.04 49.27 -27.35
N HIS A 97 19.41 48.34 -26.61
CA HIS A 97 17.96 48.38 -26.37
C HIS A 97 17.67 47.72 -25.02
N GLY A 98 17.60 48.54 -23.98
CA GLY A 98 16.81 48.20 -22.81
C GLY A 98 15.36 48.53 -23.14
N ASP A 99 14.52 47.51 -23.31
CA ASP A 99 13.07 47.68 -23.26
C ASP A 99 12.39 46.41 -22.70
N GLN A 100 12.06 46.53 -21.43
CA GLN A 100 10.78 46.15 -20.83
C GLN A 100 9.92 45.13 -21.59
N HIS A 101 10.06 43.85 -21.26
CA HIS A 101 8.92 42.92 -21.31
C HIS A 101 8.98 41.97 -20.11
N GLY A 102 8.73 42.53 -18.93
CA GLY A 102 8.30 41.76 -17.78
C GLY A 102 6.87 41.25 -18.00
N ASP A 103 6.73 39.94 -17.90
CA ASP A 103 5.58 39.24 -17.31
C ASP A 103 4.17 39.64 -17.76
N GLN A 104 3.72 39.14 -18.92
CA GLN A 104 2.28 39.15 -19.27
C GLN A 104 1.74 37.85 -19.90
N HIS A 105 2.27 36.68 -19.51
CA HIS A 105 1.67 35.38 -19.86
C HIS A 105 1.47 34.42 -18.69
N GLY A 106 1.22 34.93 -17.48
CA GLY A 106 0.80 34.13 -16.32
C GLY A 106 -0.73 34.06 -16.17
N ASP A 107 -1.25 32.91 -15.75
CA ASP A 107 -2.53 32.73 -15.02
C ASP A 107 -3.86 32.41 -15.76
N GLN A 108 -3.84 31.69 -16.90
CA GLN A 108 -5.10 31.11 -17.45
C GLN A 108 -5.30 29.60 -17.25
N HIS A 109 -4.31 28.86 -16.76
CA HIS A 109 -4.38 27.41 -16.64
C HIS A 109 -4.57 26.98 -15.17
N GLY A 110 -5.60 26.16 -14.90
CA GLY A 110 -5.88 25.64 -13.56
C GLY A 110 -4.92 24.53 -13.14
N ASP A 111 -4.87 24.24 -11.83
CA ASP A 111 -4.01 23.20 -11.27
C ASP A 111 -4.58 21.80 -11.56
N ARG A 112 -3.74 20.88 -12.03
CA ARG A 112 -4.14 19.49 -12.30
C ARG A 112 -3.95 18.63 -11.05
N CYS A 113 -5.04 18.07 -10.55
CA CYS A 113 -5.07 17.31 -9.30
C CYS A 113 -5.57 15.88 -9.53
N GLY A 114 -5.04 14.92 -8.76
CA GLY A 114 -5.65 13.61 -8.55
C GLY A 114 -6.70 13.62 -7.42
N ALA A 115 -6.56 14.53 -6.46
CA ALA A 115 -7.51 14.73 -5.37
C ALA A 115 -7.53 16.19 -4.89
N LEU A 116 -8.63 16.56 -4.24
CA LEU A 116 -8.79 17.83 -3.55
C LEU A 116 -9.01 17.57 -2.06
N ASP A 117 -8.32 18.32 -1.20
CA ASP A 117 -8.41 18.16 0.25
C ASP A 117 -8.54 19.49 1.01
N GLY A 118 -9.18 19.42 2.18
CA GLY A 118 -9.28 20.54 3.12
C GLY A 118 -10.47 21.47 2.87
N ALA A 119 -10.38 22.39 1.91
CA ALA A 119 -11.41 23.42 1.70
C ALA A 119 -12.57 22.96 0.80
N PRO A 120 -13.78 23.50 0.97
CA PRO A 120 -14.92 23.18 0.11
C PRO A 120 -14.69 23.67 -1.34
N ALA A 121 -15.19 22.90 -2.30
CA ALA A 121 -15.11 23.22 -3.72
C ALA A 121 -16.41 22.83 -4.43
N VAL A 122 -16.81 23.63 -5.42
CA VAL A 122 -17.84 23.25 -6.39
C VAL A 122 -17.17 22.38 -7.46
N LEU A 123 -17.76 21.23 -7.78
CA LEU A 123 -17.26 20.31 -8.80
C LEU A 123 -18.22 20.29 -9.97
N LEU A 124 -17.74 20.51 -11.20
CA LEU A 124 -18.51 20.41 -12.42
C LEU A 124 -17.97 19.27 -13.29
N LEU A 125 -18.86 18.40 -13.73
CA LEU A 125 -18.54 17.26 -14.59
C LEU A 125 -19.74 16.92 -15.49
N ARG A 126 -19.49 16.15 -16.53
CA ARG A 126 -20.57 15.68 -17.42
C ARG A 126 -21.48 14.72 -16.65
N THR A 127 -22.78 14.82 -16.88
CA THR A 127 -23.80 13.97 -16.25
C THR A 127 -23.50 12.48 -16.48
N ARG A 128 -23.09 12.13 -17.70
CA ARG A 128 -22.70 10.75 -18.05
C ARG A 128 -21.50 10.25 -17.26
N ASP A 129 -20.51 11.10 -17.00
CA ASP A 129 -19.28 10.71 -16.31
C ASP A 129 -19.59 10.50 -14.83
N LEU A 130 -20.36 11.41 -14.21
CA LEU A 130 -20.80 11.27 -12.81
C LEU A 130 -21.56 9.95 -12.60
N PHE A 131 -22.61 9.70 -13.39
CA PHE A 131 -23.48 8.54 -13.18
C PHE A 131 -22.92 7.22 -13.74
N ALA A 132 -21.78 7.24 -14.42
CA ALA A 132 -21.00 6.03 -14.74
C ALA A 132 -20.13 5.55 -13.55
N LEU A 133 -20.00 6.34 -12.49
CA LEU A 133 -19.34 5.92 -11.26
C LEU A 133 -20.24 4.98 -10.45
N PRO A 134 -19.69 3.93 -9.80
CA PRO A 134 -20.48 3.03 -8.96
C PRO A 134 -21.12 3.74 -7.76
N PHE A 135 -20.45 4.77 -7.23
CA PHE A 135 -20.87 5.49 -6.03
C PHE A 135 -20.79 7.02 -6.25
N PRO A 136 -21.63 7.58 -7.12
CA PRO A 136 -21.47 8.96 -7.61
C PRO A 136 -21.65 10.02 -6.51
N LEU A 137 -22.41 9.71 -5.46
CA LEU A 137 -22.78 10.65 -4.39
C LEU A 137 -22.43 10.10 -3.00
N ALA A 138 -21.54 9.10 -2.90
CA ALA A 138 -21.10 8.59 -1.61
C ALA A 138 -20.33 9.68 -0.84
N ARG A 139 -20.53 9.73 0.48
CA ARG A 139 -19.99 10.78 1.34
C ARG A 139 -18.70 10.34 2.04
N PRO A 140 -17.70 11.21 2.22
CA PRO A 140 -17.63 12.60 1.72
C PRO A 140 -17.46 12.64 0.19
N VAL A 141 -18.24 13.48 -0.48
CA VAL A 141 -18.40 13.47 -1.96
C VAL A 141 -17.07 13.73 -2.66
N VAL A 142 -16.29 14.70 -2.21
CA VAL A 142 -14.99 15.03 -2.81
C VAL A 142 -14.00 13.87 -2.69
N THR A 143 -13.92 13.24 -1.50
CA THR A 143 -13.07 12.07 -1.25
C THR A 143 -13.50 10.88 -2.12
N SER A 144 -14.80 10.58 -2.14
CA SER A 144 -15.36 9.46 -2.91
C SER A 144 -15.14 9.63 -4.41
N LEU A 145 -15.36 10.83 -4.93
CA LEU A 145 -15.13 11.15 -6.33
C LEU A 145 -13.65 11.07 -6.67
N SER A 146 -12.76 11.60 -5.82
CA SER A 146 -11.30 11.55 -6.05
C SER A 146 -10.78 10.11 -6.14
N LEU A 147 -11.22 9.22 -5.23
CA LEU A 147 -10.82 7.81 -5.25
C LEU A 147 -11.31 7.09 -6.52
N GLN A 148 -12.57 7.30 -6.91
CA GLN A 148 -13.14 6.69 -8.11
C GLN A 148 -12.55 7.25 -9.41
N ALA A 149 -12.22 8.54 -9.41
CA ALA A 149 -11.54 9.24 -10.50
C ALA A 149 -10.12 8.68 -10.69
N ALA A 150 -9.34 8.56 -9.61
CA ALA A 150 -7.98 8.04 -9.65
C ALA A 150 -7.91 6.62 -10.24
N VAL A 151 -8.81 5.72 -9.84
CA VAL A 151 -8.91 4.35 -10.40
C VAL A 151 -9.22 4.35 -11.91
N ARG A 152 -9.91 5.38 -12.42
CA ARG A 152 -10.25 5.54 -13.84
C ARG A 152 -9.21 6.37 -14.62
N GLY A 153 -8.11 6.79 -13.99
CA GLY A 153 -7.13 7.69 -14.58
C GLY A 153 -7.66 9.10 -14.85
N TRP A 154 -8.75 9.51 -14.18
CA TRP A 154 -9.31 10.85 -14.34
C TRP A 154 -8.54 11.87 -13.51
N ARG A 155 -8.51 13.10 -14.01
CA ARG A 155 -7.93 14.27 -13.34
C ARG A 155 -9.01 15.31 -13.04
N LEU A 156 -8.76 16.06 -11.96
CA LEU A 156 -9.52 17.22 -11.57
C LEU A 156 -8.72 18.47 -11.96
N LEU A 157 -9.36 19.47 -12.56
CA LEU A 157 -8.75 20.76 -12.87
C LEU A 157 -9.27 21.82 -11.91
N LEU A 158 -8.44 22.29 -10.99
CA LEU A 158 -8.78 23.34 -10.02
C LEU A 158 -8.54 24.72 -10.64
N LEU A 159 -9.63 25.44 -10.94
CA LEU A 159 -9.53 26.77 -11.52
C LEU A 159 -9.03 27.80 -10.50
N PRO A 160 -8.36 28.86 -10.96
CA PRO A 160 -8.04 29.99 -10.12
C PRO A 160 -9.27 30.90 -9.91
N ALA A 161 -10.38 30.32 -9.43
CA ALA A 161 -11.65 31.01 -9.20
C ALA A 161 -12.32 30.45 -7.94
N ALA A 162 -13.15 31.28 -7.32
CA ALA A 162 -13.89 30.92 -6.11
C ALA A 162 -15.35 31.38 -6.18
N PHE A 163 -16.25 30.52 -5.75
CA PHE A 163 -17.62 30.90 -5.43
C PHE A 163 -17.65 31.62 -4.08
N PRO A 164 -18.46 32.68 -3.90
CA PRO A 164 -18.65 33.30 -2.61
C PRO A 164 -19.21 32.32 -1.59
N SER A 165 -18.83 32.46 -0.32
CA SER A 165 -19.44 31.72 0.78
C SER A 165 -20.60 32.51 1.39
N ALA A 166 -21.63 31.83 1.87
CA ALA A 166 -22.70 32.46 2.61
C ALA A 166 -22.17 33.02 3.95
N PRO A 167 -22.57 34.25 4.34
CA PRO A 167 -22.26 34.76 5.66
C PRO A 167 -22.88 33.81 6.69
N ARG A 168 -22.04 33.25 7.56
CA ARG A 168 -22.46 32.44 8.70
C ARG A 168 -21.72 32.95 9.92
N PRO A 169 -22.38 33.02 11.10
CA PRO A 169 -21.67 33.30 12.33
C PRO A 169 -20.57 32.24 12.53
N PRO A 170 -19.45 32.60 13.17
CA PRO A 170 -18.39 31.64 13.45
C PRO A 170 -18.99 30.48 14.26
N PRO A 171 -18.76 29.23 13.84
CA PRO A 171 -19.29 28.08 14.55
C PRO A 171 -18.68 28.00 15.95
N SER A 172 -19.48 27.58 16.93
CA SER A 172 -18.96 27.32 18.27
C SER A 172 -17.93 26.17 18.24
N PRO A 173 -17.00 26.09 19.20
CA PRO A 173 -16.06 24.97 19.31
C PRO A 173 -16.75 23.59 19.31
N HIS A 174 -17.90 23.48 19.99
CA HIS A 174 -18.69 22.25 19.99
C HIS A 174 -19.26 21.91 18.59
N ALA A 175 -19.76 22.90 17.85
CA ALA A 175 -20.26 22.69 16.49
C ALA A 175 -19.14 22.26 15.52
N LEU A 176 -17.95 22.86 15.64
CA LEU A 176 -16.75 22.46 14.90
C LEU A 176 -16.35 21.02 15.19
N TRP A 177 -16.27 20.66 16.47
CA TRP A 177 -15.95 19.30 16.89
C TRP A 177 -16.96 18.28 16.36
N ARG A 178 -18.27 18.57 16.47
CA ARG A 178 -19.34 17.69 15.97
C ARG A 178 -19.27 17.51 14.45
N ALA A 179 -19.04 18.59 13.70
CA ALA A 179 -18.88 18.54 12.25
C ALA A 179 -17.66 17.71 11.84
N GLN A 180 -16.51 17.94 12.49
CA GLN A 180 -15.28 17.20 12.24
C GLN A 180 -15.45 15.71 12.54
N SER A 181 -16.03 15.37 13.70
CA SER A 181 -16.30 13.99 14.11
C SER A 181 -17.22 13.26 13.12
N THR A 182 -18.22 13.97 12.59
CA THR A 182 -19.13 13.44 11.56
C THR A 182 -18.39 13.19 10.24
N LEU A 183 -17.52 14.10 9.81
CA LEU A 183 -16.71 13.94 8.60
C LEU A 183 -15.73 12.77 8.75
N ASP A 184 -15.10 12.62 9.90
CA ASP A 184 -14.17 11.52 10.19
C ASP A 184 -14.90 10.17 10.21
N ALA A 185 -16.10 10.10 10.78
CA ALA A 185 -16.94 8.90 10.71
C ALA A 185 -17.36 8.56 9.27
N GLN A 186 -17.80 9.56 8.48
CA GLN A 186 -18.14 9.36 7.08
C GLN A 186 -16.93 8.92 6.25
N ARG A 187 -15.76 9.52 6.47
CA ARG A 187 -14.53 9.15 5.76
C ARG A 187 -14.15 7.70 6.08
N ARG A 188 -14.17 7.29 7.36
CA ARG A 188 -13.89 5.90 7.75
C ARG A 188 -14.83 4.91 7.06
N ALA A 189 -16.15 5.16 7.11
CA ALA A 189 -17.14 4.31 6.45
C ALA A 189 -16.94 4.23 4.93
N LEU A 190 -16.56 5.35 4.29
CA LEU A 190 -16.25 5.38 2.87
C LEU A 190 -15.03 4.53 2.52
N LEU A 191 -13.92 4.69 3.25
CA LEU A 191 -12.68 3.96 3.01
C LEU A 191 -12.86 2.46 3.25
N GLU A 192 -13.61 2.09 4.29
CA GLU A 192 -14.01 0.71 4.53
C GLU A 192 -14.81 0.14 3.35
N ARG A 193 -15.85 0.85 2.89
CA ARG A 193 -16.67 0.44 1.75
C ARG A 193 -15.86 0.30 0.46
N PHE A 194 -14.86 1.15 0.24
CA PHE A 194 -14.02 1.10 -0.97
C PHE A 194 -12.87 0.09 -0.85
N GLY A 195 -12.70 -0.51 0.33
CA GLY A 195 -11.58 -1.41 0.60
C GLY A 195 -10.24 -0.69 0.56
N VAL A 196 -10.17 0.56 1.04
CA VAL A 196 -8.92 1.25 1.33
C VAL A 196 -8.53 0.94 2.76
N LYS A 197 -7.40 0.25 2.95
CA LYS A 197 -6.88 -0.17 4.26
C LYS A 197 -5.67 0.65 4.71
N LEU A 198 -5.05 1.39 3.79
CA LEU A 198 -3.93 2.28 4.05
C LEU A 198 -4.06 3.56 3.22
N GLU A 199 -3.92 4.71 3.86
CA GLU A 199 -3.62 5.98 3.19
C GLU A 199 -2.17 6.37 3.49
N VAL A 200 -1.41 6.70 2.46
CA VAL A 200 -0.09 7.35 2.58
C VAL A 200 -0.29 8.83 2.25
N LEU A 201 0.02 9.71 3.19
CA LEU A 201 -0.17 11.15 3.05
C LEU A 201 1.04 11.81 2.37
N PRO A 202 0.93 13.07 1.91
CA PRO A 202 2.03 13.76 1.23
C PRO A 202 3.31 13.92 2.06
N ASP A 203 3.19 13.94 3.39
CA ASP A 203 4.33 13.98 4.33
C ASP A 203 4.94 12.60 4.62
N GLY A 204 4.47 11.55 3.95
CA GLY A 204 4.87 10.15 4.18
C GLY A 204 4.18 9.48 5.37
N SER A 205 3.36 10.20 6.15
CA SER A 205 2.63 9.62 7.27
C SER A 205 1.57 8.62 6.79
N ARG A 206 1.28 7.62 7.61
CA ARG A 206 0.41 6.48 7.27
C ARG A 206 -0.84 6.48 8.13
N ARG A 207 -2.02 6.39 7.51
CA ARG A 207 -3.30 6.20 8.21
C ARG A 207 -3.86 4.82 7.89
N TRP A 208 -4.15 4.06 8.95
CA TRP A 208 -4.59 2.67 8.85
C TRP A 208 -6.10 2.55 9.04
N HIS A 209 -6.74 1.76 8.17
CA HIS A 209 -8.19 1.52 8.15
C HIS A 209 -8.52 0.01 8.10
N GLY A 210 -7.59 -0.80 8.59
CA GLY A 210 -7.70 -2.26 8.60
C GLY A 210 -7.50 -2.85 9.99
N CYS A 211 -7.07 -4.11 10.07
CA CYS A 211 -6.95 -4.79 11.35
C CYS A 211 -5.83 -4.23 12.24
N ALA A 212 -6.06 -4.34 13.54
CA ALA A 212 -5.15 -4.04 14.64
C ALA A 212 -5.06 -5.25 15.60
N LYS A 213 -4.37 -5.06 16.73
CA LYS A 213 -4.11 -6.14 17.69
C LYS A 213 -5.36 -6.55 18.47
N ASP A 214 -6.31 -5.64 18.61
CA ASP A 214 -7.59 -5.78 19.30
C ASP A 214 -8.76 -6.15 18.36
N THR A 215 -8.51 -6.27 17.05
CA THR A 215 -9.53 -6.63 16.06
C THR A 215 -9.20 -7.95 15.37
N PRO A 216 -10.20 -8.68 14.83
CA PRO A 216 -9.94 -9.78 13.90
C PRO A 216 -9.09 -9.36 12.69
N ARG A 217 -8.43 -10.35 12.07
CA ARG A 217 -7.73 -10.16 10.80
C ARG A 217 -8.75 -9.86 9.67
N CYS A 218 -8.28 -9.26 8.57
CA CYS A 218 -9.18 -8.76 7.52
C CYS A 218 -9.85 -9.81 6.64
N PHE A 219 -9.41 -11.07 6.66
CA PHE A 219 -9.98 -12.15 5.85
C PHE A 219 -10.33 -13.35 6.73
N GLY A 220 -11.38 -14.07 6.32
CA GLY A 220 -11.90 -15.23 7.04
C GLY A 220 -10.99 -16.47 6.96
N THR A 221 -11.62 -17.64 6.99
CA THR A 221 -10.90 -18.92 6.86
C THR A 221 -10.37 -19.11 5.44
N VAL A 222 -9.08 -19.44 5.33
CA VAL A 222 -8.45 -19.78 4.05
C VAL A 222 -8.99 -21.14 3.60
N ARG A 223 -9.49 -21.23 2.36
CA ARG A 223 -10.02 -22.48 1.80
C ARG A 223 -9.14 -22.91 0.63
N ARG A 224 -8.71 -24.18 0.60
CA ARG A 224 -7.83 -24.73 -0.45
C ARG A 224 -6.59 -23.84 -0.71
N GLN A 225 -5.96 -23.37 0.36
CA GLN A 225 -4.77 -22.50 0.33
C GLN A 225 -4.99 -21.17 -0.42
N THR A 226 -6.24 -20.77 -0.65
CA THR A 226 -6.59 -19.55 -1.37
C THR A 226 -7.39 -18.61 -0.48
N PRO A 227 -6.79 -17.51 0.01
CA PRO A 227 -7.51 -16.49 0.76
C PRO A 227 -8.55 -15.75 -0.09
N GLU A 228 -9.61 -15.26 0.55
CA GLU A 228 -10.72 -14.55 -0.12
C GLU A 228 -10.25 -13.33 -0.93
N TYR A 229 -9.22 -12.61 -0.47
CA TYR A 229 -8.69 -11.45 -1.19
C TYR A 229 -8.12 -11.81 -2.56
N LEU A 230 -7.51 -13.00 -2.71
CA LEU A 230 -7.02 -13.47 -4.01
C LEU A 230 -8.19 -13.70 -4.96
N LEU A 231 -9.32 -14.24 -4.49
CA LEU A 231 -10.52 -14.39 -5.30
C LEU A 231 -11.12 -13.02 -5.71
N ALA A 232 -10.98 -12.01 -4.85
CA ALA A 232 -11.36 -10.64 -5.13
C ALA A 232 -10.38 -9.86 -6.04
N GLY A 233 -9.32 -10.50 -6.55
CA GLY A 233 -8.31 -9.86 -7.40
C GLY A 233 -7.46 -8.84 -6.64
N ARG A 234 -7.26 -9.08 -5.35
CA ARG A 234 -6.44 -8.26 -4.47
C ARG A 234 -5.35 -9.11 -3.83
N TRP A 235 -4.35 -8.45 -3.28
CA TRP A 235 -3.29 -9.07 -2.49
C TRP A 235 -3.59 -8.99 -1.00
N THR A 236 -2.67 -9.41 -0.15
CA THR A 236 -2.85 -9.38 1.29
C THR A 236 -3.06 -7.94 1.76
N PRO A 237 -4.08 -7.67 2.61
CA PRO A 237 -4.28 -6.33 3.16
C PRO A 237 -3.00 -5.83 3.85
N PRO A 238 -2.61 -4.56 3.63
CA PRO A 238 -1.32 -4.04 4.12
C PRO A 238 -1.26 -4.02 5.66
N CYS A 239 -2.40 -3.89 6.32
CA CYS A 239 -2.52 -4.01 7.78
C CYS A 239 -2.21 -5.43 8.27
N CYS A 240 -2.58 -6.46 7.51
CA CYS A 240 -2.24 -7.85 7.80
C CYS A 240 -0.76 -8.10 7.58
N LEU A 241 -0.17 -7.64 6.45
CA LEU A 241 1.27 -7.72 6.23
C LEU A 241 2.08 -7.01 7.33
N ARG A 242 1.62 -5.84 7.81
CA ARG A 242 2.23 -5.15 8.96
C ARG A 242 2.21 -6.01 10.22
N ALA A 243 1.07 -6.65 10.52
CA ALA A 243 0.93 -7.53 11.67
C ALA A 243 1.81 -8.77 11.54
N LEU A 244 1.88 -9.40 10.37
CA LEU A 244 2.77 -10.54 10.10
C LEU A 244 4.24 -10.17 10.28
N ARG A 245 4.70 -9.02 9.75
CA ARG A 245 6.07 -8.51 10.00
C ARG A 245 6.34 -8.29 11.50
N ALA A 246 5.36 -7.75 12.23
CA ALA A 246 5.50 -7.54 13.67
C ALA A 246 5.60 -8.86 14.43
N THR A 247 4.75 -9.84 14.13
CA THR A 247 4.79 -11.18 14.73
C THR A 247 6.09 -11.91 14.38
N ALA A 248 6.50 -11.89 13.11
CA ALA A 248 7.75 -12.51 12.67
C ALA A 248 8.96 -11.95 13.41
N ARG A 249 9.10 -10.63 13.49
CA ARG A 249 10.21 -10.00 14.23
C ARG A 249 10.20 -10.36 15.72
N HIS A 250 9.01 -10.39 16.33
CA HIS A 250 8.88 -10.80 17.74
C HIS A 250 9.31 -12.24 17.95
N VAL A 251 8.78 -13.16 17.14
CA VAL A 251 9.07 -14.59 17.22
C VAL A 251 10.55 -14.86 17.00
N LEU A 252 11.13 -14.35 15.90
CA LEU A 252 12.56 -14.51 15.61
C LEU A 252 13.44 -13.98 16.74
N ALA A 253 13.09 -12.83 17.33
CA ALA A 253 13.82 -12.29 18.49
C ALA A 253 13.71 -13.20 19.73
N GLN A 254 12.55 -13.80 20.01
CA GLN A 254 12.40 -14.74 21.13
C GLN A 254 13.20 -16.03 20.90
N LEU A 255 13.22 -16.55 19.67
CA LEU A 255 13.99 -17.74 19.31
C LEU A 255 15.50 -17.47 19.43
N GLU A 256 15.97 -16.32 18.93
CA GLU A 256 17.37 -15.92 19.03
C GLU A 256 17.82 -15.75 20.48
N ALA A 257 17.05 -14.99 21.28
CA ALA A 257 17.35 -14.75 22.69
C ALA A 257 17.36 -16.04 23.53
N SER A 258 16.65 -17.09 23.08
CA SER A 258 16.60 -18.39 23.73
C SER A 258 17.64 -19.38 23.20
N GLY A 259 18.51 -18.97 22.25
CA GLY A 259 19.51 -19.84 21.65
C GLY A 259 18.92 -21.01 20.85
N ILE A 260 17.74 -20.82 20.24
CA ILE A 260 17.12 -21.81 19.36
C ILE A 260 17.72 -21.67 17.97
N ARG A 261 18.23 -22.78 17.42
CA ARG A 261 18.62 -22.86 16.01
C ARG A 261 17.36 -22.87 15.15
N HIS A 262 17.20 -21.82 14.34
CA HIS A 262 16.02 -21.58 13.51
C HIS A 262 16.41 -20.96 12.17
N TRP A 263 15.52 -21.08 11.18
CA TRP A 263 15.69 -20.52 9.84
C TRP A 263 14.33 -20.14 9.23
N LEU A 264 14.30 -19.18 8.31
CA LEU A 264 13.10 -18.95 7.49
C LEU A 264 12.83 -20.16 6.61
N GLU A 265 11.56 -20.54 6.50
CA GLU A 265 11.12 -21.72 5.76
C GLU A 265 10.09 -21.34 4.68
N GLY A 266 9.85 -22.23 3.72
CA GLY A 266 8.72 -22.14 2.79
C GLY A 266 8.59 -20.79 2.07
N GLY A 267 7.37 -20.24 2.04
CA GLY A 267 7.05 -18.97 1.38
C GLY A 267 7.76 -17.77 2.00
N SER A 268 8.11 -17.85 3.30
CA SER A 268 8.83 -16.79 4.00
C SER A 268 10.28 -16.67 3.54
N LEU A 269 10.97 -17.81 3.38
CA LEU A 269 12.31 -17.82 2.78
C LEU A 269 12.28 -17.36 1.32
N LEU A 270 11.28 -17.82 0.56
CA LEU A 270 11.11 -17.42 -0.85
C LEU A 270 10.91 -15.90 -0.98
N GLY A 271 10.05 -15.32 -0.14
CA GLY A 271 9.84 -13.88 -0.07
C GLY A 271 11.11 -13.13 0.32
N ALA A 272 11.83 -13.61 1.34
CA ALA A 272 13.08 -13.01 1.79
C ALA A 272 14.14 -12.95 0.66
N VAL A 273 14.34 -14.05 -0.06
CA VAL A 273 15.31 -14.11 -1.17
C VAL A 273 14.88 -13.24 -2.36
N ARG A 274 13.58 -13.20 -2.66
CA ARG A 274 13.04 -12.46 -3.82
C ARG A 274 12.92 -10.95 -3.59
N LEU A 275 12.47 -10.55 -2.39
CA LEU A 275 11.98 -9.20 -2.11
C LEU A 275 12.59 -8.58 -0.84
N GLY A 276 13.33 -9.36 -0.03
CA GLY A 276 13.74 -8.94 1.31
C GLY A 276 12.56 -8.80 2.30
N ASP A 277 11.39 -9.34 1.96
CA ASP A 277 10.14 -9.16 2.71
C ASP A 277 9.15 -10.30 2.41
N LEU A 278 7.96 -10.29 3.02
CA LEU A 278 6.90 -11.25 2.69
C LEU A 278 6.46 -11.12 1.22
N ILE A 279 6.05 -12.24 0.62
CA ILE A 279 5.36 -12.23 -0.67
C ILE A 279 4.03 -11.45 -0.49
N PRO A 280 3.68 -10.49 -1.37
CA PRO A 280 2.55 -9.59 -1.14
C PRO A 280 1.18 -10.25 -0.99
N TRP A 281 1.03 -11.49 -1.43
CA TRP A 281 -0.19 -12.30 -1.36
C TRP A 281 -0.13 -13.47 -0.38
N ASP A 282 0.94 -13.60 0.40
CA ASP A 282 1.02 -14.58 1.48
C ASP A 282 0.27 -14.09 2.72
N TYR A 283 -0.17 -15.03 3.56
CA TYR A 283 -1.06 -14.77 4.71
C TYR A 283 -0.49 -15.20 6.07
N ASP A 284 0.66 -15.85 6.09
CA ASP A 284 1.37 -16.37 7.25
C ASP A 284 2.89 -16.24 7.06
N VAL A 285 3.65 -16.69 8.06
CA VAL A 285 5.10 -16.75 8.03
C VAL A 285 5.54 -18.12 8.55
N ASP A 286 6.51 -18.76 7.91
CA ASP A 286 7.00 -20.08 8.26
C ASP A 286 8.45 -20.00 8.75
N VAL A 287 8.73 -20.63 9.88
CA VAL A 287 10.07 -20.74 10.46
C VAL A 287 10.34 -22.18 10.84
N GLY A 288 11.42 -22.75 10.31
CA GLY A 288 11.93 -24.05 10.74
C GLY A 288 12.81 -23.89 11.98
N LEU A 289 12.80 -24.90 12.87
CA LEU A 289 13.66 -24.94 14.06
C LEU A 289 14.07 -26.36 14.42
N TYR A 290 15.17 -26.50 15.16
CA TYR A 290 15.56 -27.80 15.73
C TYR A 290 14.62 -28.19 16.86
N ARG A 291 13.99 -29.37 16.76
CA ARG A 291 13.04 -29.90 17.75
C ARG A 291 13.62 -29.96 19.16
N ASP A 292 14.88 -30.38 19.27
CA ASP A 292 15.55 -30.53 20.57
C ASP A 292 15.80 -29.18 21.27
N ASP A 293 15.70 -28.07 20.53
CA ASP A 293 15.86 -26.71 21.06
C ASP A 293 14.53 -26.14 21.59
N VAL A 294 13.37 -26.76 21.32
CA VAL A 294 12.05 -26.29 21.74
C VAL A 294 11.97 -25.95 23.24
N PRO A 295 12.49 -26.77 24.17
CA PRO A 295 12.43 -26.47 25.60
C PRO A 295 13.23 -25.22 26.03
N LYS A 296 14.15 -24.72 25.20
CA LYS A 296 14.98 -23.54 25.53
C LYS A 296 14.16 -22.25 25.54
N CYS A 297 13.12 -22.14 24.71
CA CYS A 297 12.22 -20.99 24.72
C CYS A 297 11.13 -21.20 25.77
N ARG A 298 11.08 -20.30 26.75
CA ARG A 298 10.10 -20.37 27.85
C ARG A 298 8.65 -20.47 27.37
N TRP A 299 8.29 -19.79 26.27
CA TRP A 299 6.92 -19.78 25.78
C TRP A 299 6.53 -21.12 25.17
N LEU A 300 7.41 -21.69 24.35
CA LEU A 300 7.20 -23.01 23.78
C LEU A 300 7.18 -24.09 24.86
N ALA A 301 8.10 -24.02 25.83
CA ALA A 301 8.12 -24.93 26.98
C ALA A 301 6.82 -24.86 27.80
N GLN A 302 6.27 -23.65 28.03
CA GLN A 302 5.00 -23.48 28.74
C GLN A 302 3.80 -24.00 27.94
N VAL A 303 3.77 -23.83 26.62
CA VAL A 303 2.74 -24.42 25.75
C VAL A 303 2.78 -25.95 25.86
N VAL A 304 3.98 -26.55 25.80
CA VAL A 304 4.15 -28.00 25.94
C VAL A 304 3.71 -28.48 27.33
N ALA A 305 4.12 -27.79 28.40
CA ALA A 305 3.83 -28.19 29.77
C ALA A 305 2.35 -28.03 30.14
N SER A 306 1.69 -26.97 29.67
CA SER A 306 0.28 -26.69 29.98
C SER A 306 -0.70 -27.42 29.05
N GLY A 307 -0.26 -27.80 27.85
CA GLY A 307 -1.14 -28.31 26.80
C GLY A 307 -2.13 -27.27 26.24
N GLY A 308 -1.99 -26.00 26.64
CA GLY A 308 -2.89 -24.90 26.27
C GLY A 308 -2.15 -23.71 25.67
N PRO A 309 -2.89 -22.74 25.11
CA PRO A 309 -2.31 -21.53 24.56
C PRO A 309 -1.79 -20.62 25.68
N VAL A 310 -0.63 -20.00 25.44
CA VAL A 310 0.06 -19.10 26.37
C VAL A 310 0.16 -17.72 25.74
N GLU A 311 -0.26 -16.69 26.47
CA GLU A 311 -0.15 -15.30 26.02
C GLU A 311 1.05 -14.63 26.69
N ASP A 312 1.95 -14.08 25.89
CA ASP A 312 3.12 -13.38 26.43
C ASP A 312 2.78 -11.93 26.87
N PRO A 313 3.67 -11.25 27.61
CA PRO A 313 3.42 -9.88 28.09
C PRO A 313 3.22 -8.84 27.00
N GLN A 314 3.61 -9.13 25.75
CA GLN A 314 3.36 -8.24 24.62
C GLN A 314 2.02 -8.54 23.94
N GLY A 315 1.29 -9.58 24.37
CA GLY A 315 -0.01 -9.99 23.86
C GLY A 315 0.04 -10.86 22.62
N PHE A 316 1.17 -11.52 22.33
CA PHE A 316 1.22 -12.57 21.31
C PHE A 316 0.79 -13.91 21.93
N LEU A 317 0.03 -14.70 21.18
CA LEU A 317 -0.55 -15.94 21.67
C LEU A 317 0.17 -17.14 21.03
N TRP A 318 0.88 -17.88 21.85
CA TRP A 318 1.65 -19.07 21.51
C TRP A 318 0.80 -20.31 21.75
N GLU A 319 0.70 -21.21 20.79
CA GLU A 319 -0.06 -22.46 20.94
C GLU A 319 0.56 -23.60 20.14
N LYS A 320 0.20 -24.83 20.49
CA LYS A 320 0.48 -26.01 19.68
C LYS A 320 -0.65 -26.17 18.67
N ALA A 321 -0.32 -26.37 17.40
CA ALA A 321 -1.31 -26.55 16.36
C ALA A 321 -2.10 -27.85 16.59
N ALA A 322 -3.39 -27.84 16.26
CA ALA A 322 -4.24 -29.02 16.39
C ALA A 322 -4.06 -29.98 15.20
N GLU A 323 -3.61 -29.45 14.06
CA GLU A 323 -3.54 -30.13 12.78
C GLU A 323 -2.21 -30.88 12.55
N GLY A 324 -1.22 -30.73 13.44
CA GLY A 324 0.08 -31.38 13.30
C GLY A 324 1.05 -31.04 14.43
N GLU A 325 2.27 -31.56 14.32
CA GLU A 325 3.32 -31.41 15.33
C GLU A 325 4.14 -30.12 15.13
N PHE A 326 3.46 -28.97 15.12
CA PHE A 326 4.07 -27.65 14.99
C PHE A 326 3.46 -26.63 15.96
N PHE A 327 4.11 -25.49 16.14
CA PHE A 327 3.60 -24.41 16.99
C PHE A 327 3.13 -23.24 16.13
N ARG A 328 2.18 -22.48 16.66
CA ARG A 328 1.65 -21.29 16.01
C ARG A 328 1.71 -20.12 16.98
N VAL A 329 2.21 -18.99 16.49
CA VAL A 329 2.27 -17.75 17.26
C VAL A 329 1.39 -16.71 16.59
N HIS A 330 0.29 -16.35 17.22
CA HIS A 330 -0.66 -15.38 16.70
C HIS A 330 -0.31 -13.96 17.11
N PHE A 331 -0.65 -13.00 16.24
CA PHE A 331 -0.49 -11.57 16.50
C PHE A 331 -1.20 -11.14 17.79
N SER A 332 -2.37 -11.73 18.07
CA SER A 332 -3.04 -11.68 19.37
C SER A 332 -4.14 -12.73 19.48
N ARG A 333 -4.82 -12.78 20.63
CA ARG A 333 -6.04 -13.56 20.82
C ARG A 333 -7.16 -13.18 19.85
N ALA A 334 -7.35 -11.88 19.60
CA ALA A 334 -8.36 -11.37 18.67
C ALA A 334 -7.93 -11.53 17.20
N ASN A 335 -6.63 -11.39 16.92
CA ASN A 335 -6.08 -11.36 15.58
C ASN A 335 -5.22 -12.60 15.29
N ARG A 336 -5.79 -13.54 14.55
CA ARG A 336 -5.20 -14.87 14.28
C ARG A 336 -4.23 -14.92 13.09
N LEU A 337 -3.72 -13.78 12.61
CA LEU A 337 -2.51 -13.77 11.76
C LEU A 337 -1.35 -14.37 12.54
N HIS A 338 -0.49 -15.17 11.90
CA HIS A 338 0.43 -16.01 12.65
C HIS A 338 1.76 -16.26 11.95
N VAL A 339 2.70 -16.72 12.77
CA VAL A 339 3.94 -17.40 12.38
C VAL A 339 3.80 -18.86 12.77
N ASP A 340 4.01 -19.77 11.83
CA ASP A 340 4.10 -21.22 12.07
C ASP A 340 5.57 -21.62 12.30
N LEU A 341 5.79 -22.42 13.33
CA LEU A 341 7.08 -22.88 13.80
C LEU A 341 7.16 -24.39 13.63
N TRP A 342 7.99 -24.84 12.68
CA TRP A 342 8.11 -26.22 12.23
C TRP A 342 9.32 -26.91 12.90
N PRO A 343 9.12 -27.79 13.88
CA PRO A 343 10.22 -28.50 14.53
C PRO A 343 10.71 -29.66 13.65
N PHE A 344 11.98 -29.63 13.28
CA PHE A 344 12.66 -30.70 12.57
C PHE A 344 13.71 -31.36 13.46
N TYR A 345 14.03 -32.62 13.18
CA TYR A 345 15.13 -33.33 13.80
C TYR A 345 15.95 -34.07 12.74
N VAL A 346 17.22 -34.31 13.04
CA VAL A 346 18.09 -35.13 12.19
C VAL A 346 17.66 -36.58 12.33
N ARG A 347 17.28 -37.23 11.23
CA ARG A 347 16.92 -38.64 11.25
C ARG A 347 18.13 -39.47 11.73
N PRO A 348 17.97 -40.33 12.76
CA PRO A 348 19.08 -41.13 13.30
C PRO A 348 19.79 -41.94 12.22
N GLY A 349 21.13 -41.90 12.22
CA GLY A 349 21.96 -42.61 11.25
C GLY A 349 21.97 -41.99 9.83
N SER A 350 21.40 -40.80 9.65
CA SER A 350 21.43 -40.05 8.39
C SER A 350 21.78 -38.57 8.64
N ALA A 351 22.05 -37.82 7.58
CA ALA A 351 22.23 -36.36 7.63
C ALA A 351 21.01 -35.62 7.04
N VAL A 352 19.81 -36.16 7.26
CA VAL A 352 18.56 -35.63 6.69
C VAL A 352 17.68 -35.08 7.80
N MET A 353 17.22 -33.83 7.62
CA MET A 353 16.23 -33.18 8.46
C MET A 353 14.83 -33.71 8.10
N THR A 354 14.11 -34.18 9.11
CA THR A 354 12.76 -34.74 8.98
C THR A 354 11.84 -34.26 10.10
N LYS A 355 10.54 -34.51 9.96
CA LYS A 355 9.52 -34.36 11.00
C LYS A 355 8.52 -35.52 10.93
N ASP A 356 7.65 -35.62 11.93
CA ASP A 356 6.73 -36.75 12.08
C ASP A 356 5.39 -36.54 11.35
N THR A 357 5.05 -35.30 10.98
CA THR A 357 3.78 -34.95 10.33
C THR A 357 4.00 -34.04 9.12
N TRP A 358 3.31 -34.33 8.03
CA TRP A 358 3.43 -33.62 6.75
C TRP A 358 2.05 -33.18 6.26
N LEU A 359 1.95 -31.95 5.75
CA LEU A 359 0.69 -31.33 5.35
C LEU A 359 0.36 -31.49 3.84
N GLY A 360 1.16 -32.28 3.11
CA GLY A 360 0.90 -32.60 1.71
C GLY A 360 1.15 -31.46 0.72
N HIS A 361 1.80 -30.37 1.14
CA HIS A 361 2.29 -29.34 0.25
C HIS A 361 3.57 -29.81 -0.46
N ARG A 362 3.78 -29.39 -1.72
CA ARG A 362 4.97 -29.78 -2.52
C ARG A 362 6.30 -29.46 -1.82
N GLN A 363 6.36 -28.32 -1.13
CA GLN A 363 7.54 -27.83 -0.43
C GLN A 363 7.76 -28.44 0.96
N ASP A 364 6.75 -29.15 1.48
CA ASP A 364 6.80 -29.79 2.80
C ASP A 364 7.48 -31.17 2.66
N VAL A 365 8.79 -31.13 2.48
CA VAL A 365 9.66 -32.29 2.23
C VAL A 365 10.89 -32.28 3.13
N GLU A 366 11.47 -33.47 3.32
CA GLU A 366 12.77 -33.68 3.95
C GLU A 366 13.91 -33.00 3.16
N PHE A 367 14.99 -32.66 3.84
CA PHE A 367 16.14 -32.00 3.21
C PHE A 367 17.46 -32.31 3.94
N PRO A 368 18.62 -32.22 3.28
CA PRO A 368 19.92 -32.42 3.92
C PRO A 368 20.21 -31.40 5.03
N GLU A 369 20.72 -31.86 6.18
CA GLU A 369 21.14 -30.99 7.29
C GLU A 369 22.29 -30.06 6.89
N SER A 370 23.08 -30.40 5.85
CA SER A 370 24.16 -29.56 5.34
C SER A 370 23.70 -28.17 4.91
N PHE A 371 22.42 -27.97 4.62
CA PHE A 371 21.83 -26.64 4.37
C PHE A 371 21.80 -25.74 5.62
N LEU A 372 21.86 -26.32 6.83
CA LEU A 372 21.73 -25.62 8.10
C LEU A 372 23.07 -25.43 8.82
N VAL A 373 24.16 -26.05 8.34
CA VAL A 373 25.45 -26.07 9.03
C VAL A 373 26.57 -25.53 8.11
N PRO A 374 27.00 -24.25 8.28
CA PRO A 374 26.39 -23.24 9.14
C PRO A 374 25.08 -22.68 8.55
N LEU A 375 24.34 -21.91 9.34
CA LEU A 375 23.22 -21.09 8.83
C LEU A 375 23.77 -19.83 8.15
N GLY A 376 23.09 -19.40 7.08
CA GLY A 376 23.26 -18.08 6.46
C GLY A 376 22.31 -17.03 7.06
N THR A 377 22.29 -15.85 6.44
CA THR A 377 21.34 -14.79 6.77
C THR A 377 20.77 -14.12 5.53
N VAL A 378 19.56 -13.61 5.63
CA VAL A 378 18.86 -12.87 4.57
C VAL A 378 18.10 -11.67 5.14
N PRO A 379 17.93 -10.58 4.37
CA PRO A 379 16.99 -9.51 4.74
C PRO A 379 15.56 -10.05 4.78
N PHE A 380 14.82 -9.74 5.84
CA PHE A 380 13.40 -10.13 5.94
C PHE A 380 12.65 -9.22 6.90
N ALA A 381 11.43 -8.81 6.52
CA ALA A 381 10.52 -8.03 7.34
C ALA A 381 11.12 -6.75 7.97
N GLY A 382 12.08 -6.12 7.26
CA GLY A 382 12.79 -4.91 7.72
C GLY A 382 13.90 -5.17 8.74
N GLY A 383 14.39 -6.41 8.86
CA GLY A 383 15.55 -6.81 9.65
C GLY A 383 16.38 -7.88 8.94
N VAL A 384 17.17 -8.61 9.71
CA VAL A 384 17.96 -9.76 9.23
C VAL A 384 17.44 -11.02 9.91
N ALA A 385 17.24 -12.09 9.15
CA ALA A 385 16.80 -13.38 9.64
C ALA A 385 17.79 -14.49 9.25
N LYS A 386 17.84 -15.56 10.05
CA LYS A 386 18.61 -16.77 9.73
C LYS A 386 17.95 -17.53 8.58
N ALA A 387 18.76 -18.11 7.72
CA ALA A 387 18.34 -18.87 6.56
C ALA A 387 19.27 -20.07 6.34
N PRO A 388 18.88 -21.07 5.52
CA PRO A 388 19.81 -22.04 4.97
C PRO A 388 21.04 -21.37 4.33
N ASN A 389 22.22 -22.00 4.35
CA ASN A 389 23.46 -21.43 3.81
C ASN A 389 23.45 -21.19 2.30
N ASP A 390 22.73 -22.02 1.55
CA ASP A 390 22.41 -21.81 0.15
C ASP A 390 20.88 -21.71 -0.02
N PRO A 391 20.28 -20.52 0.22
CA PRO A 391 18.85 -20.33 0.11
C PRO A 391 18.30 -20.66 -1.28
N ARG A 392 19.07 -20.44 -2.34
CA ARG A 392 18.62 -20.71 -3.72
C ARG A 392 18.46 -22.19 -3.95
N ALA A 393 19.52 -22.98 -3.69
CA ALA A 393 19.45 -24.42 -3.88
C ALA A 393 18.39 -25.06 -2.96
N PHE A 394 18.25 -24.55 -1.72
CA PHE A 394 17.22 -25.00 -0.80
C PHE A 394 15.79 -24.73 -1.31
N LEU A 395 15.55 -23.54 -1.85
CA LEU A 395 14.25 -23.18 -2.43
C LEU A 395 13.96 -23.97 -3.70
N GLU A 396 14.95 -24.19 -4.57
CA GLU A 396 14.78 -24.98 -5.80
C GLU A 396 14.54 -26.46 -5.51
N LEU A 397 15.13 -27.01 -4.44
CA LEU A 397 14.81 -28.35 -3.94
C LEU A 397 13.32 -28.47 -3.55
N LYS A 398 12.79 -27.47 -2.85
CA LYS A 398 11.42 -27.50 -2.30
C LYS A 398 10.33 -27.09 -3.30
N PHE A 399 10.57 -26.04 -4.08
CA PHE A 399 9.57 -25.47 -5.00
C PHE A 399 9.78 -25.91 -6.45
N GLY A 400 11.02 -26.22 -6.83
CA GLY A 400 11.44 -26.53 -8.18
C GLY A 400 12.35 -25.43 -8.77
N PRO A 401 13.07 -25.74 -9.86
CA PRO A 401 13.98 -24.79 -10.50
C PRO A 401 13.27 -23.50 -10.94
N GLY A 402 13.93 -22.35 -10.73
CA GLY A 402 13.42 -21.04 -11.15
C GLY A 402 12.26 -20.51 -10.31
N ALA A 403 11.95 -21.11 -9.15
CA ALA A 403 10.88 -20.65 -8.28
C ALA A 403 11.10 -19.21 -7.77
N ILE A 404 12.34 -18.75 -7.65
CA ILE A 404 12.66 -17.38 -7.21
C ILE A 404 12.26 -16.37 -8.29
N GLU A 405 12.60 -16.65 -9.55
CA GLU A 405 12.39 -15.76 -10.70
C GLU A 405 10.96 -15.79 -11.22
N ASN A 406 10.23 -16.89 -11.02
CA ASN A 406 8.89 -17.11 -11.56
C ASN A 406 7.84 -17.12 -10.42
N PRO A 407 7.36 -15.95 -9.97
CA PRO A 407 6.34 -15.87 -8.94
C PRO A 407 5.00 -16.44 -9.43
N GLU A 408 4.29 -17.13 -8.53
CA GLU A 408 2.98 -17.68 -8.82
C GLU A 408 2.13 -17.68 -7.52
N TYR A 409 0.81 -17.67 -7.66
CA TYR A 409 -0.11 -17.78 -6.53
C TYR A 409 -0.11 -19.18 -5.89
N PRO A 410 -0.50 -19.30 -4.61
CA PRO A 410 -0.46 -20.58 -3.88
C PRO A 410 -1.22 -21.73 -4.57
N ASN A 411 -2.27 -21.42 -5.32
CA ASN A 411 -3.06 -22.41 -6.06
C ASN A 411 -3.37 -21.95 -7.51
N PRO A 412 -2.46 -22.24 -8.46
CA PRO A 412 -2.60 -21.84 -9.87
C PRO A 412 -3.79 -22.50 -10.59
N GLY A 413 -4.30 -23.60 -10.04
CA GLY A 413 -5.51 -24.26 -10.54
C GLY A 413 -6.78 -23.48 -10.22
N VAL A 414 -6.76 -22.62 -9.20
CA VAL A 414 -7.88 -21.75 -8.80
C VAL A 414 -7.72 -20.35 -9.41
N ARG A 415 -6.54 -19.75 -9.31
CA ARG A 415 -6.23 -18.42 -9.87
C ARG A 415 -4.74 -18.34 -10.19
N ARG A 416 -4.39 -17.80 -11.35
CA ARG A 416 -2.99 -17.58 -11.75
C ARG A 416 -2.60 -16.12 -11.63
N LEU A 417 -1.35 -15.87 -11.27
CA LEU A 417 -0.82 -14.51 -11.22
C LEU A 417 -0.88 -13.83 -12.59
N ALA A 418 -0.66 -14.58 -13.68
CA ALA A 418 -0.72 -14.07 -15.05
C ALA A 418 -2.09 -13.50 -15.47
N GLN A 419 -3.17 -13.82 -14.73
CA GLN A 419 -4.49 -13.24 -14.99
C GLN A 419 -4.64 -11.84 -14.42
N ASP A 420 -3.71 -11.43 -13.54
CA ASP A 420 -3.74 -10.14 -12.87
C ASP A 420 -2.72 -9.15 -13.45
N VAL A 421 -1.78 -9.58 -14.31
CA VAL A 421 -0.72 -8.72 -14.90
C VAL A 421 -1.24 -7.92 -16.08
#